data_AF-A0A1J7H9D4-F1
#
_entry.id   AF-A0A1J7H9D4-F1
#
_cell.length_a   1.000
_cell.length_b   1.000
_cell.length_c   1.000
_cell.angle_alpha   90.00
_cell.angle_beta   90.00
_cell.angle_gamma   90.00
#
_symmetry.space_group_name_H-M   'P 1'
#
loop_
_entity.id
_entity.type
_entity.pdbx_description
1 polymer ?
#
loop_
_entity_poly.entity_id
_entity_poly.type
_entity_poly.pdbx_seq_one_letter_code
_entity_poly.pdbx_strand_id
1 'polypeptide(L)'
;MIVFKNNSGLLLLIIPHILLGNTLYVPCLRLVIWLMKKVTRRDEFSYLLNNSKEVGYDHLLPSSHHCWLLVVTVLGFNLIQFVMFCSMEWNSKNMEGLNIYQKVVASMFQVINSRHSGESVFDFSSISSAILVLFIVMIAYGNVGFTTGYSCIKQLKPEVKCKDSYIGFSGKWSSQGKFILIVVMFFGRLKKFNMNGGKAWHLS
;
A
#
# COMPACT_ATOMS: atom_id res chain seq x y z
N MET A 1 -3.86 -0.15 16.36
CA MET A 1 -5.22 -0.75 16.39
C MET A 1 -5.38 -2.02 17.24
N ILE A 2 -4.30 -2.59 17.81
CA ILE A 2 -4.30 -3.85 18.56
C ILE A 2 -5.39 -3.94 19.66
N VAL A 3 -5.66 -2.85 20.38
CA VAL A 3 -6.68 -2.79 21.45
C VAL A 3 -8.11 -3.00 20.92
N PHE A 4 -8.38 -2.61 19.67
CA PHE A 4 -9.70 -2.70 19.05
C PHE A 4 -9.93 -4.00 18.27
N LYS A 5 -9.04 -5.00 18.38
CA LYS A 5 -9.14 -6.27 17.63
C LYS A 5 -10.50 -6.98 17.77
N ASN A 6 -11.18 -6.78 18.89
CA ASN A 6 -12.49 -7.38 19.18
C ASN A 6 -13.67 -6.59 18.55
N ASN A 7 -13.48 -5.31 18.25
CA ASN A 7 -14.52 -4.40 17.77
C ASN A 7 -14.59 -4.33 16.24
N SER A 8 -15.03 -5.43 15.62
CA SER A 8 -15.05 -5.58 14.15
C SER A 8 -15.80 -4.48 13.40
N GLY A 9 -16.81 -3.84 13.99
CA GLY A 9 -17.51 -2.72 13.36
C GLY A 9 -16.60 -1.53 13.07
N LEU A 10 -15.70 -1.20 14.00
CA LEU A 10 -14.75 -0.10 13.83
C LEU A 10 -13.69 -0.45 12.77
N LEU A 11 -13.17 -1.68 12.77
CA LEU A 11 -12.25 -2.13 11.71
C LEU A 11 -12.90 -2.07 10.32
N LEU A 12 -14.17 -2.51 10.22
CA LEU A 12 -14.89 -2.55 8.95
C LEU A 12 -15.17 -1.16 8.39
N LEU A 13 -15.44 -0.16 9.23
CA LEU A 13 -15.63 1.23 8.79
C LEU A 13 -14.34 1.86 8.25
N ILE A 14 -13.19 1.48 8.80
CA ILE A 14 -11.91 2.11 8.46
C ILE A 14 -11.32 1.48 7.18
N ILE A 15 -11.54 0.19 6.93
CA ILE A 15 -11.12 -0.51 5.70
C ILE A 15 -11.43 0.28 4.40
N PRO A 16 -12.69 0.65 4.11
CA PRO A 16 -13.02 1.37 2.89
C PRO A 16 -12.37 2.75 2.87
N HIS A 17 -12.27 3.43 4.02
CA HIS A 17 -11.64 4.75 4.10
C HIS A 17 -10.15 4.70 3.71
N ILE A 18 -9.43 3.68 4.15
CA ILE A 18 -8.01 3.46 3.81
C ILE A 18 -7.86 3.13 2.32
N LEU A 19 -8.73 2.28 1.79
CA LEU A 19 -8.73 1.91 0.37
C LEU A 19 -8.97 3.13 -0.53
N LEU A 20 -10.03 3.90 -0.23
CA LEU A 20 -10.45 5.08 -0.99
C LEU A 20 -9.43 6.22 -0.91
N GLY A 21 -8.85 6.45 0.27
CA GLY A 21 -7.98 7.59 0.52
C GLY A 21 -6.61 7.51 -0.16
N ASN A 22 -6.14 6.31 -0.50
CA ASN A 22 -4.78 6.13 -1.00
C ASN A 22 -4.70 5.26 -2.25
N THR A 23 -4.82 3.94 -2.09
CA THR A 23 -4.60 3.00 -3.21
C THR A 23 -5.62 3.14 -4.34
N LEU A 24 -6.86 3.51 -4.01
CA LEU A 24 -7.95 3.69 -4.97
C LEU A 24 -8.32 5.17 -5.15
N TYR A 25 -7.46 6.10 -4.74
CA TYR A 25 -7.75 7.54 -4.89
C TYR A 25 -8.03 7.91 -6.35
N VAL A 26 -7.15 7.50 -7.26
CA VAL A 26 -7.27 7.78 -8.71
C VAL A 26 -8.57 7.23 -9.32
N PRO A 27 -8.92 5.93 -9.14
CA PRO A 27 -10.19 5.41 -9.63
C PRO A 27 -11.41 6.07 -8.97
N CYS A 28 -11.37 6.37 -7.68
CA CYS A 28 -12.49 7.01 -6.99
C CYS A 28 -12.71 8.44 -7.46
N LEU A 29 -11.63 9.20 -7.66
CA LEU A 29 -11.70 10.53 -8.24
C LEU A 29 -12.32 10.49 -9.65
N ARG A 30 -11.94 9.50 -10.47
CA ARG A 30 -12.54 9.32 -11.81
C ARG A 30 -14.03 8.99 -11.74
N LEU A 31 -14.45 8.15 -10.78
CA LEU A 31 -15.86 7.84 -10.55
C LEU A 31 -16.66 9.07 -10.12
N VAL A 32 -16.10 9.91 -9.24
CA VAL A 32 -16.73 11.17 -8.82
C VAL A 32 -16.90 12.12 -10.00
N ILE A 33 -15.87 12.30 -10.83
CA ILE A 33 -15.96 13.16 -12.02
C ILE A 33 -16.97 12.60 -13.02
N TRP A 34 -17.03 11.28 -13.20
CA TRP A 34 -18.02 10.63 -14.05
C TRP A 34 -19.46 10.79 -13.50
N LEU A 35 -19.66 10.70 -12.18
CA LEU A 35 -20.94 10.97 -11.53
C LEU A 35 -21.35 12.43 -11.73
N MET A 36 -20.43 13.37 -11.53
CA MET A 36 -20.66 14.81 -11.77
C MET A 36 -21.01 15.08 -13.24
N LYS A 37 -20.34 14.43 -14.19
CA LYS A 37 -20.73 14.45 -15.61
C LYS A 37 -22.16 13.99 -15.81
N LYS A 38 -22.56 12.88 -15.17
CA LYS A 38 -23.91 12.32 -15.32
C LYS A 38 -24.99 13.23 -14.72
N VAL A 39 -24.69 13.91 -13.62
CA VAL A 39 -25.61 14.83 -12.93
C VAL A 39 -25.70 16.18 -13.65
N THR A 40 -24.56 16.82 -13.96
CA THR A 40 -24.53 18.19 -14.49
C THR A 40 -24.59 18.25 -16.01
N ARG A 41 -24.33 17.14 -16.73
CA ARG A 41 -24.30 17.05 -18.20
C ARG A 41 -23.44 18.10 -18.92
N ARG A 42 -22.42 18.67 -18.27
CA ARG A 42 -21.48 19.59 -18.93
C ARG A 42 -20.41 18.85 -19.70
N ASP A 43 -20.08 19.36 -20.89
CA ASP A 43 -19.02 18.82 -21.73
C ASP A 43 -17.61 19.03 -21.16
N GLU A 44 -17.45 19.99 -20.25
CA GLU A 44 -16.20 20.26 -19.53
C GLU A 44 -15.66 19.03 -18.77
N PHE A 45 -16.55 18.24 -18.14
CA PHE A 45 -16.14 17.01 -17.44
C PHE A 45 -15.73 15.89 -18.41
N SER A 46 -16.31 15.87 -19.62
CA SER A 46 -15.89 14.97 -20.68
C SER A 46 -14.51 15.34 -21.20
N TYR A 47 -14.25 16.64 -21.37
CA TYR A 47 -12.95 17.16 -21.78
C TYR A 47 -11.86 16.83 -20.74
N LEU A 48 -12.14 17.03 -19.46
CA LEU A 48 -11.21 16.76 -18.36
C LEU A 48 -10.82 15.27 -18.25
N LEU A 49 -11.77 14.35 -18.48
CA LEU A 49 -11.52 12.91 -18.44
C LEU A 49 -10.75 12.39 -19.66
N ASN A 50 -10.93 13.02 -20.82
CA ASN A 50 -10.29 12.61 -22.07
C ASN A 50 -8.91 13.23 -22.26
N ASN A 51 -8.70 14.46 -21.76
CA ASN A 51 -7.46 15.23 -21.92
C ASN A 51 -6.68 15.37 -20.60
N SER A 52 -6.73 14.38 -19.70
CA SER A 52 -6.13 14.49 -18.37
C SER A 52 -4.60 14.71 -18.38
N LYS A 53 -3.90 14.27 -19.44
CA LYS A 53 -2.47 14.54 -19.66
C LYS A 53 -2.18 16.02 -19.94
N GLU A 54 -3.07 16.71 -20.64
CA GLU A 54 -2.89 18.14 -21.00
C GLU A 54 -3.23 19.06 -19.82
N VAL A 55 -4.13 18.62 -18.94
CA VAL A 55 -4.52 19.35 -17.72
C VAL A 55 -3.41 19.33 -16.66
N GLY A 56 -2.31 18.58 -16.87
CA GLY A 56 -1.15 18.53 -15.96
C GLY A 56 -1.38 17.73 -14.67
N TYR A 57 -2.50 17.01 -14.58
CA TYR A 57 -2.85 16.17 -13.43
C TYR A 57 -2.35 14.74 -13.66
N ASP A 58 -1.06 14.50 -13.41
CA ASP A 58 -0.44 13.16 -13.58
C ASP A 58 -1.10 12.06 -12.76
N HIS A 59 -1.74 12.43 -11.63
CA HIS A 59 -2.50 11.50 -10.82
C HIS A 59 -3.84 11.09 -11.47
N LEU A 60 -4.36 11.83 -12.46
CA LEU A 60 -5.45 11.34 -13.30
C LEU A 60 -4.87 10.46 -14.41
N LEU A 61 -4.92 9.14 -14.20
CA LEU A 61 -4.58 8.18 -15.24
C LEU A 61 -5.41 8.44 -16.51
N PRO A 62 -4.76 8.67 -17.67
CA PRO A 62 -5.43 9.14 -18.88
C PRO A 62 -6.44 8.16 -19.44
N SER A 63 -6.14 6.86 -19.42
CA SER A 63 -7.04 5.85 -19.98
C SER A 63 -7.82 5.09 -18.90
N SER A 64 -9.11 4.87 -19.15
CA SER A 64 -9.98 4.04 -18.31
C SER A 64 -9.43 2.63 -18.14
N HIS A 65 -8.71 2.11 -19.14
CA HIS A 65 -8.04 0.81 -19.08
C HIS A 65 -6.93 0.75 -18.03
N HIS A 66 -6.07 1.77 -17.94
CA HIS A 66 -5.01 1.81 -16.93
C HIS A 66 -5.59 1.92 -15.52
N CYS A 67 -6.69 2.66 -15.37
CA CYS A 67 -7.41 2.80 -14.12
C CYS A 67 -8.01 1.46 -13.67
N TRP A 68 -8.68 0.74 -14.57
CA TRP A 68 -9.20 -0.60 -14.30
C TRP A 68 -8.09 -1.60 -13.96
N LEU A 69 -7.00 -1.60 -14.73
CA LEU A 69 -5.85 -2.47 -14.48
C LEU A 69 -5.21 -2.20 -13.11
N LEU A 70 -5.14 -0.94 -12.68
CA LEU A 70 -4.68 -0.58 -11.34
C LEU A 70 -5.61 -1.17 -10.25
N VAL A 71 -6.93 -1.05 -10.41
CA VAL A 71 -7.90 -1.65 -9.47
C VAL A 71 -7.70 -3.16 -9.40
N VAL A 72 -7.62 -3.84 -10.54
CA VAL A 72 -7.43 -5.30 -10.62
C VAL A 72 -6.13 -5.73 -9.95
N THR A 73 -5.02 -5.05 -10.23
CA THR A 73 -3.72 -5.40 -9.64
C THR A 73 -3.69 -5.15 -8.13
N VAL A 74 -4.24 -4.02 -7.65
CA VAL A 74 -4.32 -3.71 -6.22
C VAL A 74 -5.17 -4.75 -5.49
N LEU A 75 -6.36 -5.06 -5.99
CA LEU A 75 -7.23 -6.07 -5.39
C LEU A 75 -6.61 -7.46 -5.44
N GLY A 76 -5.97 -7.83 -6.56
CA GLY A 76 -5.30 -9.12 -6.71
C GLY A 76 -4.17 -9.31 -5.71
N PHE A 77 -3.28 -8.33 -5.56
CA PHE A 77 -2.19 -8.41 -4.59
C PHE A 77 -2.69 -8.46 -3.14
N ASN A 78 -3.73 -7.67 -2.79
CA ASN A 78 -4.35 -7.75 -1.46
C ASN A 78 -5.01 -9.12 -1.22
N LEU A 79 -5.68 -9.68 -2.23
CA LEU A 79 -6.32 -10.99 -2.12
C LEU A 79 -5.29 -12.11 -1.88
N ILE A 80 -4.20 -12.13 -2.65
CA ILE A 80 -3.13 -13.13 -2.49
C ILE A 80 -2.54 -13.05 -1.08
N GLN A 81 -2.24 -11.84 -0.60
CA GLN A 81 -1.69 -11.63 0.73
C GLN A 81 -2.68 -12.04 1.83
N PHE A 82 -3.98 -11.78 1.63
CA PHE A 82 -5.04 -12.20 2.54
C PHE A 82 -5.15 -13.73 2.63
N VAL A 83 -5.18 -14.42 1.49
CA VAL A 83 -5.24 -15.89 1.45
C VAL A 83 -4.02 -16.51 2.15
N MET A 84 -2.82 -15.99 1.86
CA MET A 84 -1.59 -16.51 2.46
C MET A 84 -1.52 -16.23 3.97
N PHE A 85 -1.96 -15.06 4.41
CA PHE A 85 -2.03 -14.69 5.83
C PHE A 85 -3.03 -15.58 6.58
N CYS A 86 -4.24 -15.73 6.07
CA CYS A 86 -5.27 -16.58 6.67
C CYS A 86 -4.84 -18.04 6.73
N SER A 87 -4.20 -18.56 5.68
CA SER A 87 -3.78 -19.98 5.65
C SER A 87 -2.71 -20.31 6.68
N MET A 88 -1.79 -19.38 6.94
CA MET A 88 -0.64 -19.63 7.82
C MET A 88 -0.88 -19.24 9.29
N GLU A 89 -1.70 -18.21 9.56
CA GLU A 89 -1.90 -17.68 10.92
C GLU A 89 -3.24 -18.11 11.55
N TRP A 90 -4.07 -18.92 10.88
CA TRP A 90 -5.40 -19.28 11.38
C TRP A 90 -5.41 -19.87 12.81
N ASN A 91 -4.39 -20.68 13.08
CA ASN A 91 -4.19 -21.42 14.33
C ASN A 91 -3.07 -20.83 15.21
N SER A 92 -2.64 -19.58 14.95
CA SER A 92 -1.62 -18.95 15.79
C SER A 92 -2.25 -18.32 17.03
N LYS A 93 -1.43 -18.16 18.08
CA LYS A 93 -1.81 -17.54 19.36
C LYS A 93 -2.42 -16.13 19.20
N ASN A 94 -2.11 -15.45 18.09
CA ASN A 94 -2.64 -14.13 17.78
C ASN A 94 -4.15 -14.15 17.44
N MET A 95 -4.63 -15.28 16.91
CA MET A 95 -6.02 -15.48 16.52
C MET A 95 -6.82 -16.31 17.55
N GLU A 96 -6.18 -16.81 18.62
CA GLU A 96 -6.88 -17.54 19.68
C GLU A 96 -7.86 -16.62 20.43
N GLY A 97 -9.09 -17.12 20.65
CA GLY A 97 -10.16 -16.39 21.34
C GLY A 97 -11.01 -15.44 20.47
N LEU A 98 -10.74 -15.32 19.17
CA LEU A 98 -11.54 -14.52 18.24
C LEU A 98 -12.55 -15.39 17.48
N ASN A 99 -13.77 -14.88 17.30
CA ASN A 99 -14.78 -15.51 16.44
C ASN A 99 -14.32 -15.52 14.98
N ILE A 100 -14.77 -16.47 14.16
CA ILE A 100 -14.41 -16.63 12.75
C ILE A 100 -14.60 -15.32 11.98
N TYR A 101 -15.73 -14.62 12.21
CA TYR A 101 -15.98 -13.31 11.62
C TYR A 101 -14.92 -12.26 12.01
N GLN A 102 -14.56 -12.22 13.30
CA GLN A 102 -13.55 -11.28 13.79
C GLN A 102 -12.18 -11.59 13.22
N LYS A 103 -11.82 -12.88 13.08
CA LYS A 103 -10.57 -13.32 12.44
C LYS A 103 -10.48 -12.84 11.00
N VAL A 104 -11.54 -12.99 10.22
CA VAL A 104 -11.61 -12.57 8.81
C VAL A 104 -11.51 -11.05 8.68
N VAL A 105 -12.25 -10.29 9.49
CA VAL A 105 -12.20 -8.82 9.42
C VAL A 105 -10.84 -8.28 9.88
N ALA A 106 -10.26 -8.85 10.95
CA ALA A 106 -8.96 -8.45 11.46
C ALA A 106 -7.82 -8.76 10.48
N SER A 107 -7.85 -9.93 9.84
CA SER A 107 -6.88 -10.31 8.80
C SER A 107 -7.02 -9.43 7.55
N MET A 108 -8.24 -9.17 7.10
CA MET A 108 -8.50 -8.25 5.99
C MET A 108 -7.99 -6.84 6.28
N PHE A 109 -8.26 -6.33 7.49
CA PHE A 109 -7.73 -5.03 7.93
C PHE A 109 -6.20 -5.02 7.93
N GLN A 110 -5.55 -6.04 8.50
CA GLN A 110 -4.10 -6.11 8.57
C GLN A 110 -3.44 -6.09 7.18
N VAL A 111 -4.02 -6.80 6.22
CA VAL A 111 -3.52 -6.89 4.84
C VAL A 111 -3.68 -5.55 4.12
N ILE A 112 -4.85 -4.91 4.25
CA ILE A 112 -5.12 -3.63 3.59
C ILE A 112 -4.25 -2.51 4.17
N ASN A 113 -4.03 -2.51 5.48
CA ASN A 113 -3.21 -1.49 6.15
C ASN A 113 -1.72 -1.64 5.91
N SER A 114 -1.25 -2.77 5.38
CA SER A 114 0.18 -3.01 5.21
C SER A 114 0.86 -2.03 4.27
N ARG A 115 0.13 -1.33 3.39
CA ARG A 115 0.77 -0.40 2.45
C ARG A 115 1.03 0.98 3.02
N HIS A 116 0.17 1.52 3.89
CA HIS A 116 0.20 2.97 4.13
C HIS A 116 -0.18 3.49 5.52
N SER A 117 -0.78 2.70 6.41
CA SER A 117 -1.33 3.28 7.65
C SER A 117 -0.44 3.17 8.88
N GLY A 118 0.61 2.34 8.87
CA GLY A 118 1.45 2.09 10.06
C GLY A 118 0.71 1.43 11.24
N GLU A 119 -0.62 1.39 11.18
CA GLU A 119 -1.53 0.76 12.11
C GLU A 119 -1.55 -0.76 11.91
N SER A 120 -1.27 -1.50 12.98
CA SER A 120 -1.42 -2.94 13.03
C SER A 120 -2.51 -3.35 14.02
N VAL A 121 -3.16 -4.47 13.72
CA VAL A 121 -4.11 -5.19 14.60
C VAL A 121 -3.41 -6.35 15.29
N PHE A 122 -2.42 -6.94 14.62
CA PHE A 122 -1.58 -8.00 15.16
C PHE A 122 -0.17 -7.48 15.43
N ASP A 123 0.48 -8.04 16.45
CA ASP A 123 1.87 -7.75 16.71
C ASP A 123 2.76 -8.52 15.72
N PHE A 124 3.64 -7.80 15.02
CA PHE A 124 4.59 -8.40 14.08
C PHE A 124 5.65 -9.26 14.77
N SER A 125 5.84 -9.11 16.09
CA SER A 125 6.81 -9.89 16.87
C SER A 125 6.43 -11.36 17.00
N SER A 126 5.13 -11.68 16.98
CA SER A 126 4.58 -13.02 17.20
C SER A 126 4.08 -13.71 15.93
N ILE A 127 4.14 -13.04 14.77
CA ILE A 127 3.76 -13.58 13.46
C ILE A 127 4.89 -14.45 12.89
N SER A 128 4.53 -15.49 12.14
CA SER A 128 5.47 -16.35 11.41
C SER A 128 6.44 -15.55 10.53
N SER A 129 7.72 -15.94 10.52
CA SER A 129 8.77 -15.24 9.79
C SER A 129 8.51 -15.16 8.28
N ALA A 130 7.86 -16.17 7.70
CA ALA A 130 7.53 -16.18 6.27
C ALA A 130 6.56 -15.04 5.90
N ILE A 131 5.56 -14.81 6.76
CA ILE A 131 4.54 -13.78 6.55
C ILE A 131 5.10 -12.39 6.82
N LEU A 132 5.96 -12.25 7.82
CA LEU A 132 6.67 -11.01 8.10
C LEU A 132 7.40 -10.51 6.85
N VAL A 133 8.03 -11.42 6.11
CA VAL A 133 8.76 -11.10 4.89
C VAL A 133 7.81 -10.64 3.79
N LEU A 134 6.67 -11.31 3.61
CA LEU A 134 5.65 -10.88 2.66
C LEU A 134 5.17 -9.46 2.98
N PHE A 135 4.94 -9.14 4.25
CA PHE A 135 4.57 -7.79 4.67
C PHE A 135 5.68 -6.78 4.38
N ILE A 136 6.95 -7.10 4.65
CA ILE A 136 8.09 -6.21 4.33
C ILE A 136 8.16 -5.92 2.83
N VAL A 137 8.02 -6.96 2.01
CA VAL A 137 7.99 -6.84 0.55
C VAL A 137 6.84 -5.91 0.13
N MET A 138 5.63 -6.14 0.65
CA MET A 138 4.46 -5.32 0.31
C MET A 138 4.59 -3.87 0.76
N ILE A 139 5.16 -3.60 1.93
CA ILE A 139 5.47 -2.24 2.41
C ILE A 139 6.50 -1.57 1.49
N ALA A 140 7.54 -2.30 1.11
CA ALA A 140 8.63 -1.80 0.27
C ALA A 140 8.18 -1.47 -1.15
N TYR A 141 7.26 -2.26 -1.73
CA TYR A 141 6.69 -2.01 -3.06
C TYR A 141 5.51 -1.03 -3.04
N GLY A 142 4.70 -1.01 -1.99
CA GLY A 142 3.51 -0.15 -1.87
C GLY A 142 3.82 1.35 -1.78
N ASN A 143 4.88 1.73 -1.07
CA ASN A 143 5.29 3.14 -0.94
C ASN A 143 6.05 3.70 -2.16
N VAL A 144 6.24 2.91 -3.22
CA VAL A 144 6.97 3.34 -4.43
C VAL A 144 6.08 4.16 -5.39
N GLY A 145 4.78 4.26 -5.10
CA GLY A 145 3.80 4.88 -6.02
C GLY A 145 3.59 6.39 -5.93
N PHE A 146 4.09 7.11 -4.91
CA PHE A 146 3.62 8.50 -4.67
C PHE A 146 4.71 9.58 -4.56
N THR A 147 5.97 9.28 -4.88
CA THR A 147 6.96 10.34 -5.13
C THR A 147 7.52 10.22 -6.55
N THR A 148 6.63 10.28 -7.54
CA THR A 148 7.06 10.71 -8.87
C THR A 148 7.70 12.08 -8.68
N GLY A 149 8.94 12.21 -9.11
CA GLY A 149 9.75 13.40 -8.91
C GLY A 149 9.13 14.70 -9.39
N TYR A 150 9.90 15.77 -9.22
CA TYR A 150 9.61 17.01 -9.92
C TYR A 150 9.94 16.84 -11.41
N SER A 151 8.99 17.15 -12.29
CA SER A 151 9.24 17.23 -13.73
C SER A 151 9.20 18.68 -14.19
N CYS A 152 10.23 19.08 -14.92
CA CYS A 152 10.44 20.44 -15.41
C CYS A 152 9.40 20.90 -16.41
N ILE A 153 8.77 19.96 -17.10
CA ILE A 153 7.69 20.22 -18.05
C ILE A 153 6.46 20.83 -17.33
N LYS A 154 6.35 20.65 -16.01
CA LYS A 154 5.23 21.16 -15.21
C LYS A 154 5.44 22.57 -14.65
N GLN A 155 6.53 23.26 -14.99
CA GLN A 155 6.76 24.62 -14.52
C GLN A 155 5.82 25.62 -15.21
N LEU A 156 5.08 26.42 -14.43
CA LEU A 156 4.28 27.55 -14.93
C LEU A 156 5.13 28.66 -15.59
N LYS A 157 6.41 28.76 -15.21
CA LYS A 157 7.40 29.62 -15.84
C LYS A 157 8.62 28.76 -16.19
N PRO A 158 8.95 28.57 -17.47
CA PRO A 158 10.03 27.68 -17.86
C PRO A 158 11.37 28.28 -17.46
N GLU A 159 12.05 27.68 -16.47
CA GLU A 159 13.43 28.02 -16.15
C GLU A 159 14.41 27.12 -16.91
N VAL A 160 15.39 27.74 -17.57
CA VAL A 160 16.42 27.07 -18.37
C VAL A 160 17.29 26.11 -17.52
N LYS A 161 17.29 26.27 -16.18
CA LYS A 161 18.07 25.45 -15.23
C LYS A 161 17.25 24.38 -14.51
N CYS A 162 16.07 24.02 -14.98
CA CYS A 162 15.32 22.92 -14.36
C CYS A 162 15.89 21.55 -14.75
N LYS A 163 16.04 20.64 -13.78
CA LYS A 163 16.40 19.24 -14.00
C LYS A 163 15.37 18.32 -13.34
N ASP A 164 14.85 17.36 -14.11
CA ASP A 164 13.92 16.35 -13.59
C ASP A 164 14.59 15.57 -12.44
N SER A 165 13.92 15.49 -11.30
CA SER A 165 14.50 14.87 -10.10
C SER A 165 13.47 14.07 -9.31
N TYR A 166 13.77 12.80 -9.07
CA TYR A 166 12.96 11.88 -8.27
C TYR A 166 13.28 12.05 -6.79
N ILE A 167 12.30 12.45 -5.96
CA ILE A 167 12.49 12.81 -4.55
C ILE A 167 12.30 11.59 -3.61
N GLY A 168 12.12 10.38 -4.15
CA GLY A 168 12.04 9.15 -3.35
C GLY A 168 13.40 8.48 -3.12
N PHE A 169 13.67 8.05 -1.88
CA PHE A 169 14.82 7.16 -1.55
C PHE A 169 14.84 5.90 -2.44
N SER A 170 13.66 5.32 -2.71
CA SER A 170 13.47 4.22 -3.66
C SER A 170 13.51 4.68 -5.13
N GLY A 171 13.14 5.92 -5.43
CA GLY A 171 13.15 6.46 -6.80
C GLY A 171 14.55 6.62 -7.40
N LYS A 172 15.57 6.81 -6.56
CA LYS A 172 16.98 6.94 -6.98
C LYS A 172 17.66 5.59 -7.30
N TRP A 173 17.11 4.48 -6.80
CA TRP A 173 17.73 3.15 -6.93
C TRP A 173 17.15 2.38 -8.12
N SER A 174 18.03 1.75 -8.90
CA SER A 174 17.64 0.81 -9.98
C SER A 174 16.78 -0.33 -9.43
N SER A 175 15.92 -0.92 -10.26
CA SER A 175 15.10 -2.10 -9.90
C SER A 175 15.94 -3.23 -9.30
N GLN A 176 17.18 -3.42 -9.77
CA GLN A 176 18.14 -4.36 -9.20
C GLN A 176 18.57 -3.96 -7.77
N GLY A 177 18.82 -2.68 -7.51
CA GLY A 177 19.16 -2.19 -6.18
C GLY A 177 18.04 -2.39 -5.18
N LYS A 178 16.79 -2.14 -5.58
CA LYS A 178 15.61 -2.40 -4.73
C LYS A 178 15.54 -3.87 -4.33
N PHE A 179 15.78 -4.76 -5.28
CA PHE A 179 15.81 -6.20 -5.03
C PHE A 179 16.92 -6.58 -4.03
N ILE A 180 18.12 -6.01 -4.18
CA ILE A 180 19.24 -6.23 -3.25
C ILE A 180 18.89 -5.73 -1.84
N LEU A 181 18.30 -4.55 -1.69
CA LEU A 181 17.87 -4.04 -0.38
C LEU A 181 16.85 -4.96 0.31
N ILE A 182 15.88 -5.48 -0.46
CA ILE A 182 14.90 -6.45 0.05
C ILE A 182 15.61 -7.72 0.53
N VAL A 183 16.54 -8.25 -0.27
CA VAL A 183 17.34 -9.43 0.08
C VAL A 183 18.17 -9.16 1.34
N VAL A 184 18.83 -8.00 1.46
CA VAL A 184 19.63 -7.65 2.65
C VAL A 184 18.75 -7.50 3.90
N MET A 185 17.57 -6.87 3.79
CA MET A 185 16.63 -6.77 4.91
C MET A 185 16.08 -8.14 5.33
N PHE A 186 15.80 -9.01 4.35
CA PHE A 186 15.39 -10.40 4.56
C PHE A 186 16.47 -11.21 5.30
N PHE A 187 17.71 -11.17 4.82
CA PHE A 187 18.84 -11.85 5.47
C PHE A 187 19.19 -11.24 6.83
N GLY A 188 19.07 -9.93 7.00
CA GLY A 188 19.28 -9.28 8.30
C GLY A 188 18.30 -9.75 9.36
N ARG A 189 17.04 -10.00 8.98
CA ARG A 189 16.02 -10.59 9.88
C ARG A 189 16.25 -12.08 10.10
N LEU A 190 16.62 -12.85 9.08
CA LEU A 190 16.93 -14.28 9.21
C LEU A 190 18.20 -14.54 10.03
N LYS A 191 19.20 -13.67 9.98
CA LYS A 191 20.43 -13.78 10.77
C LYS A 191 20.14 -13.75 12.28
N LYS A 192 19.09 -13.05 12.71
CA LYS A 192 18.62 -13.06 14.10
C LYS A 192 18.06 -14.43 14.54
N PHE A 193 17.66 -15.27 13.60
CA PHE A 193 17.10 -16.60 13.86
C PHE A 193 18.09 -17.76 13.60
N ASN A 194 19.15 -17.54 12.82
CA ASN A 194 20.19 -18.56 12.55
C ASN A 194 21.39 -18.51 13.50
N MET A 195 21.59 -17.39 14.23
CA MET A 195 22.51 -17.37 15.37
C MET A 195 21.75 -17.79 16.61
N ASN A 196 21.98 -19.03 17.07
CA ASN A 196 21.58 -19.49 18.40
C ASN A 196 21.81 -18.37 19.42
N GLY A 197 20.70 -17.89 20.01
CA GLY A 197 20.61 -16.92 21.10
C GLY A 197 21.91 -16.16 21.42
N GLY A 198 22.14 -15.04 20.74
CA GLY A 198 23.09 -14.04 21.23
C GLY A 198 22.64 -13.61 22.61
N LYS A 199 23.35 -14.07 23.66
CA LYS A 199 23.12 -13.68 25.05
C LYS A 199 23.06 -12.16 25.09
N ALA A 200 21.93 -11.63 25.56
CA ALA A 200 21.86 -10.24 25.97
C ALA A 200 22.99 -10.02 26.97
N TRP A 201 23.84 -9.03 26.72
CA TRP A 201 24.87 -8.63 27.67
C TRP A 201 24.15 -8.21 28.96
N HIS A 202 24.25 -9.03 29.99
CA HIS A 202 23.93 -8.63 31.35
C HIS A 202 24.96 -7.56 31.72
N LEU A 203 24.54 -6.30 31.70
CA LEU A 203 25.23 -5.24 32.43
C LEU A 203 24.99 -5.52 33.91
N SER A 204 26.06 -5.96 34.57
CA SER A 204 26.21 -5.85 36.03
C SER A 204 26.27 -4.39 36.44
#